data_AF-A0A2W1K4S1-F1
#
_entry.id   AF-A0A2W1K4S1-F1
#
_cell.length_a   1.000
_cell.length_b   1.000
_cell.length_c   1.000
_cell.angle_alpha   90.00
_cell.angle_beta   90.00
_cell.angle_gamma   90.00
#
_symmetry.space_group_name_H-M   'P 1'
#
loop_
_entity.id
_entity.type
_entity.pdbx_description
1 polymer ?
#
loop_
_entity_poly.entity_id
_entity_poly.type
_entity_poly.pdbx_seq_one_letter_code
_entity_poly.pdbx_strand_id
1 'polypeptide(L)'
;MSFHSNSVIDTDALTRIPLPAVLADHGYGIQQTGPGRFQAESPDHSERLSVSRLPDGKWLYRDQNHAANKGNAIHFLQVHGVDSFREAANALSLYTQPEKSAAATALLNDLDHRYQDAGRDELQRFNAEIPLNRFVEAHGWTLDDKESTRTWEKYRSPAGDAIVVSPEKNFYFHQQNKDQDKGGVIQFTQAHVLNHGSLGEARKYLRDFSGDKRPADWKVQAPAQQRGADVVQLPQIEDRKDEWKALPALSPKSIHYLAAQRGLEPETLAAYGKSIRTDIHQTKPHAGRKGSELHNVAFAHVAIDKDNKPVIAGWEKKGPGKEKTFNGFHGNRGVAVFKHKDFDNADERGPDDIGFCQKMILCESSIDALSKAQMDGRHPGDIYVSIGGTPSAAAEKSLSALIRKNEPQEVVLAFDNDDAGRGFAIHMERYLASENQKFHMPMINARFEFPPKDFKDWNDMLKPKGPARNQNHAREAGLGMGG
;
A
#
# COMPACT_ATOMS: atom_id res chain seq x y z
N MET A 1 -40.47 14.73 58.42
CA MET A 1 -39.06 15.15 58.54
C MET A 1 -38.48 15.24 57.14
N SER A 2 -38.31 16.46 56.66
CA SER A 2 -37.90 16.75 55.28
C SER A 2 -36.38 16.63 55.18
N PHE A 3 -35.87 15.57 54.54
CA PHE A 3 -34.46 15.47 54.21
C PHE A 3 -34.13 16.40 53.05
N HIS A 4 -33.89 17.69 53.35
CA HIS A 4 -33.17 18.58 52.45
C HIS A 4 -31.67 18.30 52.61
N SER A 5 -31.16 17.26 51.96
CA SER A 5 -29.73 17.16 51.71
C SER A 5 -29.39 17.99 50.48
N ASN A 6 -28.89 19.21 50.68
CA ASN A 6 -28.15 19.95 49.66
C ASN A 6 -26.78 19.28 49.46
N SER A 7 -26.78 18.05 48.95
CA SER A 7 -25.56 17.42 48.44
C SER A 7 -25.21 18.17 47.15
N VAL A 8 -24.08 18.86 47.15
CA VAL A 8 -23.49 19.44 45.94
C VAL A 8 -23.31 18.29 44.94
N ILE A 9 -23.99 18.36 43.79
CA ILE A 9 -23.88 17.36 42.74
C ILE A 9 -22.46 17.48 42.15
N ASP A 10 -21.65 16.44 42.34
CA ASP A 10 -20.32 16.37 41.75
C ASP A 10 -20.44 16.09 40.24
N THR A 11 -20.47 17.16 39.47
CA THR A 11 -20.54 17.11 38.01
C THR A 11 -19.36 16.39 37.37
N ASP A 12 -18.16 16.45 37.95
CA ASP A 12 -16.99 15.76 37.39
C ASP A 12 -17.14 14.25 37.54
N ALA A 13 -17.58 13.77 38.71
CA ALA A 13 -17.84 12.36 38.96
C ALA A 13 -18.87 11.78 37.98
N LEU A 14 -19.94 12.53 37.66
CA LEU A 14 -20.96 12.09 36.70
C LEU A 14 -20.42 11.93 35.28
N THR A 15 -19.41 12.71 34.87
CA THR A 15 -18.79 12.56 33.55
C THR A 15 -17.94 11.30 33.39
N ARG A 16 -17.58 10.65 34.51
CA ARG A 16 -16.77 9.43 34.54
C ARG A 16 -17.61 8.15 34.59
N ILE A 17 -18.94 8.28 34.67
CA ILE A 17 -19.85 7.13 34.65
C ILE A 17 -19.72 6.39 33.31
N PRO A 18 -19.58 5.05 33.31
CA PRO A 18 -19.51 4.24 32.10
C PRO A 18 -20.72 4.44 31.18
N LEU A 19 -20.53 5.24 30.14
CA LEU A 19 -21.58 5.52 29.17
C LEU A 19 -22.11 4.27 28.45
N PRO A 20 -21.30 3.23 28.14
CA PRO A 20 -21.82 1.96 27.64
C PRO A 20 -22.88 1.31 28.55
N ALA A 21 -22.72 1.40 29.87
CA ALA A 21 -23.70 0.85 30.82
C ALA A 21 -24.97 1.69 30.87
N VAL A 22 -24.85 3.01 30.78
CA VAL A 22 -26.01 3.91 30.67
C VAL A 22 -26.82 3.59 29.42
N LEU A 23 -26.15 3.44 28.27
CA LEU A 23 -26.79 3.15 27.00
C LEU A 23 -27.44 1.75 26.98
N ALA A 24 -26.78 0.74 27.56
CA ALA A 24 -27.33 -0.61 27.67
C ALA A 24 -28.63 -0.64 28.51
N ASP A 25 -28.69 0.11 29.62
CA ASP A 25 -29.91 0.25 30.43
C ASP A 25 -31.06 0.93 29.66
N HIS A 26 -30.74 1.70 28.62
CA HIS A 26 -31.72 2.32 27.70
C HIS A 26 -31.97 1.47 26.44
N GLY A 27 -31.52 0.20 26.45
CA GLY A 27 -31.79 -0.77 25.38
C GLY A 27 -30.84 -0.71 24.19
N TYR A 28 -29.81 0.12 24.20
CA TYR A 28 -28.88 0.20 23.07
C TYR A 28 -28.04 -1.08 22.96
N GLY A 29 -27.89 -1.58 21.75
CA GLY A 29 -26.91 -2.61 21.44
C GLY A 29 -25.51 -2.01 21.47
N ILE A 30 -24.60 -2.57 22.27
CA ILE A 30 -23.23 -2.05 22.45
C ILE A 30 -22.22 -3.00 21.83
N GLN A 31 -21.32 -2.45 21.00
CA GLN A 31 -20.17 -3.15 20.46
C GLN A 31 -18.88 -2.36 20.68
N GLN A 32 -17.87 -2.99 21.27
CA GLN A 32 -16.54 -2.38 21.37
C GLN A 32 -15.84 -2.42 20.00
N THR A 33 -15.28 -1.29 19.59
CA THR A 33 -14.62 -1.09 18.29
C THR A 33 -13.13 -0.81 18.42
N GLY A 34 -12.65 -0.58 19.63
CA GLY A 34 -11.25 -0.42 19.99
C GLY A 34 -11.09 -0.23 21.50
N PRO A 35 -9.85 -0.11 22.01
CA PRO A 35 -9.61 0.13 23.42
C PRO A 35 -10.33 1.39 23.89
N GLY A 36 -11.30 1.24 24.80
CA GLY A 36 -12.12 2.36 25.30
C GLY A 36 -13.02 3.03 24.25
N ARG A 37 -13.24 2.40 23.08
CA ARG A 37 -14.09 2.93 22.00
C ARG A 37 -15.20 1.97 21.67
N PHE A 38 -16.43 2.47 21.59
CA PHE A 38 -17.62 1.68 21.41
C PHE A 38 -18.52 2.32 20.36
N GLN A 39 -19.33 1.47 19.74
CA GLN A 39 -20.46 1.85 18.93
C GLN A 39 -21.72 1.38 19.65
N ALA A 40 -22.69 2.28 19.79
CA ALA A 40 -23.99 1.96 20.35
C ALA A 40 -25.07 2.23 19.31
N GLU A 41 -26.07 1.38 19.24
CA GLU A 41 -27.18 1.50 18.29
C GLU A 41 -28.51 1.34 19.03
N SER A 42 -29.47 2.23 18.74
CA SER A 42 -30.77 2.20 19.39
C SER A 42 -31.60 0.98 18.95
N PRO A 43 -32.57 0.51 19.76
CA PRO A 43 -33.41 -0.65 19.42
C PRO A 43 -34.16 -0.53 18.08
N ASP A 44 -34.50 0.69 17.68
CA ASP A 44 -35.21 1.02 16.45
C ASP A 44 -34.26 1.35 15.29
N HIS A 45 -32.94 1.26 15.49
CA HIS A 45 -31.89 1.59 14.53
C HIS A 45 -31.90 3.05 14.03
N SER A 46 -32.61 3.95 14.70
CA SER A 46 -32.68 5.37 14.32
C SER A 46 -31.43 6.16 14.71
N GLU A 47 -30.75 5.74 15.79
CA GLU A 47 -29.56 6.39 16.32
C GLU A 47 -28.36 5.46 16.35
N ARG A 48 -27.20 6.05 16.02
CA ARG A 48 -25.93 5.35 16.04
C ARG A 48 -24.87 6.22 16.69
N LEU A 49 -24.49 5.85 17.91
CA LEU A 49 -23.61 6.65 18.74
C LEU A 49 -22.18 6.11 18.69
N SER A 50 -21.22 7.02 18.55
CA SER A 50 -19.80 6.74 18.77
C SER A 50 -19.45 7.12 20.19
N VAL A 51 -19.03 6.16 21.01
CA VAL A 51 -18.75 6.35 22.44
C VAL A 51 -17.27 6.16 22.69
N SER A 52 -16.64 7.06 23.45
CA SER A 52 -15.21 7.00 23.77
C SER A 52 -14.95 7.32 25.22
N ARG A 53 -14.03 6.56 25.83
CA ARG A 53 -13.41 6.89 27.10
C ARG A 53 -12.16 7.72 26.84
N LEU A 54 -12.10 8.89 27.46
CA LEU A 54 -10.94 9.77 27.41
C LEU A 54 -9.83 9.29 28.37
N PRO A 55 -8.56 9.70 28.17
CA PRO A 55 -7.45 9.32 29.03
C PRO A 55 -7.64 9.73 30.50
N ASP A 56 -8.35 10.82 30.75
CA ASP A 56 -8.70 11.30 32.09
C ASP A 56 -9.83 10.50 32.75
N GLY A 57 -10.39 9.51 32.06
CA GLY A 57 -11.45 8.62 32.54
C GLY A 57 -12.87 9.10 32.23
N LYS A 58 -13.05 10.26 31.60
CA LYS A 58 -14.38 10.76 31.21
C LYS A 58 -14.94 10.04 30.00
N TRP A 59 -16.27 10.00 29.91
CA TRP A 59 -16.97 9.38 28.79
C TRP A 59 -17.71 10.40 27.95
N LEU A 60 -17.59 10.25 26.64
CA LEU A 60 -18.30 11.07 25.66
C LEU A 60 -18.96 10.20 24.60
N TYR A 61 -20.11 10.64 24.10
CA TYR A 61 -20.72 10.13 22.89
C TYR A 61 -20.88 11.23 21.84
N ARG A 62 -21.04 10.78 20.61
CA ARG A 62 -21.49 11.59 19.48
C ARG A 62 -22.40 10.74 18.60
N ASP A 63 -23.60 11.23 18.35
CA ASP A 63 -24.48 10.68 17.34
C ASP A 63 -23.89 10.90 15.93
N GLN A 64 -23.88 9.83 15.14
CA GLN A 64 -23.41 9.84 13.76
C GLN A 64 -24.40 10.51 12.81
N ASN A 65 -25.69 10.50 13.16
CA ASN A 65 -26.77 11.03 12.32
C ASN A 65 -27.14 12.47 12.69
N HIS A 66 -26.87 12.89 13.94
CA HIS A 66 -27.18 14.25 14.43
C HIS A 66 -25.96 14.93 15.07
N ALA A 67 -25.32 15.85 14.34
CA ALA A 67 -24.08 16.50 14.79
C ALA A 67 -24.18 17.32 16.09
N ALA A 68 -25.40 17.73 16.47
CA ALA A 68 -25.70 18.43 17.71
C ALA A 68 -25.94 17.47 18.90
N ASN A 69 -26.31 16.22 18.64
CA ASN A 69 -26.54 15.20 19.67
C ASN A 69 -25.20 14.57 20.07
N LYS A 70 -24.53 15.17 21.06
CA LYS A 70 -23.23 14.75 21.57
C LYS A 70 -23.01 15.29 22.97
N GLY A 71 -22.20 14.60 23.76
CA GLY A 71 -21.86 15.05 25.11
C GLY A 71 -21.49 13.88 26.00
N ASN A 72 -21.77 14.01 27.29
CA ASN A 72 -21.60 12.95 28.28
C ASN A 72 -22.96 12.30 28.60
N ALA A 73 -23.00 11.42 29.60
CA ALA A 73 -24.24 10.75 30.02
C ALA A 73 -25.38 11.72 30.40
N ILE A 74 -25.06 12.90 30.94
CA ILE A 74 -26.08 13.92 31.29
C ILE A 74 -26.75 14.44 30.02
N HIS A 75 -25.96 14.80 29.01
CA HIS A 75 -26.47 15.29 27.74
C HIS A 75 -27.34 14.25 27.05
N PHE A 76 -26.93 12.98 27.10
CA PHE A 76 -27.72 11.86 26.60
C PHE A 76 -29.10 11.84 27.27
N LEU A 77 -29.17 11.78 28.59
CA LEU A 77 -30.46 11.76 29.30
C LEU A 77 -31.35 12.97 28.98
N GLN A 78 -30.76 14.16 28.84
CA GLN A 78 -31.51 15.37 28.51
C GLN A 78 -32.09 15.32 27.09
N VAL A 79 -31.34 14.82 26.11
CA VAL A 79 -31.85 14.61 24.74
C VAL A 79 -32.96 13.56 24.71
N HIS A 80 -32.93 12.59 25.63
CA HIS A 80 -33.90 11.50 25.72
C HIS A 80 -35.00 11.73 26.78
N GLY A 81 -35.35 12.99 27.06
CA GLY A 81 -36.57 13.36 27.79
C GLY A 81 -36.41 13.58 29.29
N VAL A 82 -35.18 13.72 29.80
CA VAL A 82 -34.93 14.15 31.18
C VAL A 82 -34.71 15.66 31.22
N ASP A 83 -35.79 16.41 31.40
CA ASP A 83 -35.83 17.86 31.17
C ASP A 83 -34.90 18.68 32.08
N SER A 84 -34.69 18.26 33.33
CA SER A 84 -33.83 18.99 34.26
C SER A 84 -32.46 18.33 34.46
N PHE A 85 -31.42 19.17 34.54
CA PHE A 85 -30.07 18.74 34.91
C PHE A 85 -30.06 17.94 36.23
N ARG A 86 -30.90 18.34 37.20
CA ARG A 86 -30.97 17.71 38.52
C ARG A 86 -31.56 16.29 38.45
N GLU A 87 -32.58 16.08 37.63
CA GLU A 87 -33.14 14.74 37.38
C GLU A 87 -32.13 13.85 36.67
N ALA A 88 -31.45 14.35 35.64
CA ALA A 88 -30.42 13.59 34.93
C ALA A 88 -29.25 13.21 35.87
N ALA A 89 -28.80 14.14 36.70
CA ALA A 89 -27.78 13.88 37.71
C ALA A 89 -28.22 12.85 38.76
N ASN A 90 -29.47 12.90 39.22
CA ASN A 90 -30.03 11.93 40.16
C ASN A 90 -30.18 10.54 39.53
N ALA A 91 -30.57 10.45 38.26
CA ALA A 91 -30.63 9.17 37.55
C ALA A 91 -29.24 8.55 37.40
N LEU A 92 -28.22 9.38 37.14
CA LEU A 92 -26.84 8.93 37.00
C LEU A 92 -26.17 8.60 38.34
N SER A 93 -26.58 9.21 39.45
CA SER A 93 -26.04 8.88 40.78
C SER A 93 -26.33 7.43 41.19
N LEU A 94 -27.32 6.77 40.56
CA LEU A 94 -27.51 5.33 40.74
C LEU A 94 -26.27 4.51 40.34
N TYR A 95 -25.48 4.95 39.36
CA TYR A 95 -24.24 4.27 38.96
C TYR A 95 -23.09 4.46 39.95
N THR A 96 -23.25 5.33 40.96
CA THR A 96 -22.29 5.44 42.07
C THR A 96 -22.63 4.48 43.21
N GLN A 97 -23.78 3.79 43.15
CA GLN A 97 -24.11 2.73 44.11
C GLN A 97 -23.29 1.47 43.83
N PRO A 98 -22.84 0.73 44.86
CA PRO A 98 -21.95 -0.41 44.69
C PRO A 98 -22.45 -1.47 43.70
N GLU A 99 -23.73 -1.86 43.78
CA GLU A 99 -24.31 -2.89 42.91
C GLU A 99 -24.32 -2.47 41.44
N LYS A 100 -24.82 -1.25 41.15
CA LYS A 100 -24.91 -0.76 39.78
C LYS A 100 -23.53 -0.44 39.19
N SER A 101 -22.61 0.05 40.01
CA SER A 101 -21.21 0.25 39.63
C SER A 101 -20.51 -1.08 39.29
N ALA A 102 -20.76 -2.13 40.07
CA ALA A 102 -20.25 -3.47 39.81
C ALA A 102 -20.83 -4.06 38.51
N ALA A 103 -22.14 -3.91 38.28
CA ALA A 103 -22.78 -4.35 37.04
C ALA A 103 -22.23 -3.61 35.80
N ALA A 104 -22.06 -2.29 35.88
CA ALA A 104 -21.45 -1.50 34.82
C ALA A 104 -20.00 -1.94 34.51
N THR A 105 -19.23 -2.27 35.55
CA THR A 105 -17.86 -2.79 35.41
C THR A 105 -17.86 -4.18 34.77
N ALA A 106 -18.77 -5.07 35.18
CA ALA A 106 -18.90 -6.40 34.61
C ALA A 106 -19.25 -6.35 33.11
N LEU A 107 -20.17 -5.47 32.71
CA LEU A 107 -20.50 -5.25 31.29
C LEU A 107 -19.28 -4.78 30.48
N LEU A 108 -18.51 -3.81 31.00
CA LEU A 108 -17.31 -3.34 30.32
C LEU A 108 -16.27 -4.44 30.16
N ASN A 109 -16.07 -5.27 31.18
CA ASN A 109 -15.15 -6.39 31.13
C ASN A 109 -15.61 -7.44 30.10
N ASP A 110 -16.90 -7.76 30.06
CA ASP A 110 -17.48 -8.67 29.06
C ASP A 110 -17.29 -8.14 27.63
N LEU A 111 -17.57 -6.85 27.40
CA LEU A 111 -17.36 -6.21 26.10
C LEU A 111 -15.89 -6.23 25.68
N ASP A 112 -14.97 -6.00 26.63
CA ASP A 112 -13.54 -6.06 26.35
C ASP A 112 -13.11 -7.50 26.02
N HIS A 113 -13.55 -8.48 26.81
CA HIS A 113 -13.31 -9.89 26.53
C HIS A 113 -13.79 -10.30 25.13
N ARG A 114 -15.03 -9.97 24.78
CA ARG A 114 -15.59 -10.25 23.44
C ARG A 114 -14.80 -9.56 22.33
N TYR A 115 -14.32 -8.35 22.55
CA TYR A 115 -13.48 -7.63 21.59
C TYR A 115 -12.11 -8.28 21.42
N GLN A 116 -11.47 -8.71 22.51
CA GLN A 116 -10.20 -9.43 22.47
C GLN A 116 -10.37 -10.79 21.79
N ASP A 117 -11.46 -11.52 22.07
CA ASP A 117 -11.77 -12.81 21.46
C ASP A 117 -12.01 -12.67 19.95
N ALA A 118 -12.88 -11.75 19.54
CA ALA A 118 -13.10 -11.48 18.12
C ALA A 118 -11.82 -11.01 17.40
N GLY A 119 -10.97 -10.24 18.10
CA GLY A 119 -9.64 -9.89 17.62
C GLY A 119 -8.75 -11.11 17.43
N ARG A 120 -8.68 -12.01 18.41
CA ARG A 120 -7.91 -13.26 18.34
C ARG A 120 -8.38 -14.18 17.22
N ASP A 121 -9.69 -14.37 17.10
CA ASP A 121 -10.30 -15.19 16.05
C ASP A 121 -9.99 -14.63 14.66
N GLU A 122 -10.06 -13.31 14.48
CA GLU A 122 -9.67 -12.66 13.23
C GLU A 122 -8.19 -12.88 12.90
N LEU A 123 -7.29 -12.69 13.87
CA LEU A 123 -5.86 -12.94 13.65
C LEU A 123 -5.57 -14.42 13.33
N GLN A 124 -6.29 -15.34 13.96
CA GLN A 124 -6.20 -16.77 13.67
C GLN A 124 -6.70 -17.09 12.27
N ARG A 125 -7.82 -16.48 11.83
CA ARG A 125 -8.33 -16.61 10.47
C ARG A 125 -7.34 -16.11 9.43
N PHE A 126 -6.73 -14.93 9.61
CA PHE A 126 -5.70 -14.47 8.66
C PHE A 126 -4.55 -15.46 8.52
N ASN A 127 -4.05 -16.00 9.64
CA ASN A 127 -2.98 -16.98 9.61
C ASN A 127 -3.41 -18.35 9.05
N ALA A 128 -4.71 -18.67 9.05
CA ALA A 128 -5.22 -19.92 8.49
C ALA A 128 -5.57 -19.81 7.00
N GLU A 129 -6.12 -18.66 6.59
CA GLU A 129 -6.74 -18.47 5.29
C GLU A 129 -5.82 -17.80 4.26
N ILE A 130 -4.81 -17.04 4.70
CA ILE A 130 -3.86 -16.35 3.81
C ILE A 130 -2.56 -17.16 3.73
N PRO A 131 -2.27 -17.84 2.60
CA PRO A 131 -1.01 -18.56 2.44
C PRO A 131 0.15 -17.56 2.34
N LEU A 132 1.07 -17.63 3.30
CA LEU A 132 2.17 -16.68 3.47
C LEU A 132 3.12 -16.69 2.28
N ASN A 133 3.40 -17.86 1.69
CA ASN A 133 4.23 -17.96 0.49
C ASN A 133 3.64 -17.17 -0.69
N ARG A 134 2.32 -17.28 -0.89
CA ARG A 134 1.59 -16.48 -1.90
C ARG A 134 1.51 -15.01 -1.52
N PHE A 135 1.37 -14.73 -0.23
CA PHE A 135 1.35 -13.37 0.28
C PHE A 135 2.69 -12.67 0.05
N VAL A 136 3.83 -13.29 0.37
CA VAL A 136 5.14 -12.65 0.17
C VAL A 136 5.45 -12.45 -1.32
N GLU A 137 5.07 -13.39 -2.19
CA GLU A 137 5.17 -13.26 -3.65
C GLU A 137 4.38 -12.06 -4.18
N ALA A 138 3.13 -11.89 -3.73
CA ALA A 138 2.31 -10.74 -4.07
C ALA A 138 2.91 -9.40 -3.61
N HIS A 139 3.87 -9.43 -2.68
CA HIS A 139 4.60 -8.27 -2.17
C HIS A 139 6.05 -8.19 -2.71
N GLY A 140 6.31 -8.84 -3.85
CA GLY A 140 7.57 -8.68 -4.59
C GLY A 140 8.74 -9.51 -4.06
N TRP A 141 8.50 -10.46 -3.17
CA TRP A 141 9.54 -11.41 -2.74
C TRP A 141 9.63 -12.55 -3.73
N THR A 142 10.86 -12.89 -4.13
CA THR A 142 11.13 -13.89 -5.17
C THR A 142 11.65 -15.18 -4.58
N LEU A 143 11.11 -16.33 -5.00
CA LEU A 143 11.57 -17.64 -4.57
C LEU A 143 12.99 -17.91 -5.08
N ASP A 144 13.86 -18.34 -4.18
CA ASP A 144 15.20 -18.82 -4.48
C ASP A 144 15.18 -20.36 -4.49
N ASP A 145 14.85 -20.94 -5.65
CA ASP A 145 14.72 -22.39 -5.82
C ASP A 145 15.99 -23.16 -5.43
N LYS A 146 17.16 -22.53 -5.57
CA LYS A 146 18.46 -23.19 -5.33
C LYS A 146 18.77 -23.32 -3.85
N GLU A 147 18.32 -22.35 -3.06
CA GLU A 147 18.52 -22.33 -1.61
C GLU A 147 17.26 -22.72 -0.84
N SER A 148 16.19 -23.10 -1.55
CA SER A 148 14.98 -23.69 -0.99
C SER A 148 15.15 -25.18 -0.76
N THR A 149 14.40 -25.69 0.21
CA THR A 149 14.28 -27.12 0.52
C THR A 149 12.83 -27.55 0.37
N ARG A 150 12.57 -28.86 0.36
CA ARG A 150 11.22 -29.42 0.22
C ARG A 150 10.21 -28.91 1.27
N THR A 151 10.68 -28.45 2.42
CA THR A 151 9.84 -28.01 3.56
C THR A 151 9.96 -26.52 3.88
N TRP A 152 10.97 -25.86 3.32
CA TRP A 152 11.30 -24.46 3.61
C TRP A 152 11.68 -23.76 2.32
N GLU A 153 10.86 -22.80 1.92
CA GLU A 153 11.04 -21.98 0.74
C GLU A 153 11.82 -20.73 1.11
N LYS A 154 12.93 -20.48 0.43
CA LYS A 154 13.72 -19.28 0.66
C LYS A 154 13.27 -18.19 -0.28
N TYR A 155 12.95 -17.02 0.25
CA TYR A 155 12.54 -15.87 -0.54
C TYR A 155 13.53 -14.72 -0.40
N ARG A 156 13.73 -13.97 -1.48
CA ARG A 156 14.58 -12.77 -1.49
C ARG A 156 13.79 -11.52 -1.82
N SER A 157 14.01 -10.48 -1.02
CA SER A 157 13.46 -9.15 -1.26
C SER A 157 14.16 -8.50 -2.45
N PRO A 158 13.56 -7.48 -3.08
CA PRO A 158 14.22 -6.66 -4.09
C PRO A 158 15.49 -5.96 -3.59
N ALA A 159 15.61 -5.73 -2.27
CA ALA A 159 16.79 -5.14 -1.64
C ALA A 159 17.93 -6.17 -1.39
N GLY A 160 17.65 -7.47 -1.57
CA GLY A 160 18.60 -8.56 -1.38
C GLY A 160 18.52 -9.23 0.00
N ASP A 161 17.57 -8.81 0.85
CA ASP A 161 17.29 -9.47 2.12
C ASP A 161 16.67 -10.85 1.86
N ALA A 162 16.83 -11.75 2.82
CA ALA A 162 16.37 -13.11 2.66
C ALA A 162 15.55 -13.56 3.86
N ILE A 163 14.38 -14.10 3.57
CA ILE A 163 13.53 -14.80 4.53
C ILE A 163 13.43 -16.26 4.13
N VAL A 164 13.06 -17.09 5.10
CA VAL A 164 12.73 -18.49 4.87
C VAL A 164 11.31 -18.70 5.36
N VAL A 165 10.45 -19.22 4.50
CA VAL A 165 9.02 -19.47 4.73
C VAL A 165 8.81 -20.99 4.82
N SER A 166 8.05 -21.45 5.81
CA SER A 166 7.47 -22.79 5.81
C SER A 166 6.01 -22.67 5.38
N PRO A 167 5.65 -23.16 4.18
CA PRO A 167 4.26 -23.17 3.72
C PRO A 167 3.35 -23.97 4.65
N GLU A 168 3.83 -25.11 5.15
CA GLU A 168 3.08 -25.97 6.07
C GLU A 168 2.72 -25.27 7.38
N LYS A 169 3.67 -24.52 7.96
CA LYS A 169 3.47 -23.83 9.23
C LYS A 169 2.92 -22.42 9.07
N ASN A 170 2.76 -21.97 7.82
CA ASN A 170 2.45 -20.60 7.45
C ASN A 170 3.29 -19.54 8.20
N PHE A 171 4.60 -19.80 8.27
CA PHE A 171 5.52 -19.10 9.16
C PHE A 171 6.81 -18.73 8.45
N TYR A 172 7.35 -17.54 8.70
CA TYR A 172 8.64 -17.10 8.19
C TYR A 172 9.63 -16.71 9.29
N PHE A 173 10.91 -16.69 8.95
CA PHE A 173 11.94 -15.99 9.70
C PHE A 173 12.96 -15.34 8.76
N HIS A 174 13.49 -14.19 9.18
CA HIS A 174 14.56 -13.49 8.48
C HIS A 174 15.90 -14.18 8.67
N GLN A 175 16.61 -14.48 7.60
CA GLN A 175 17.82 -15.30 7.65
C GLN A 175 18.91 -14.70 8.55
N GLN A 176 19.05 -13.38 8.55
CA GLN A 176 20.07 -12.66 9.33
C GLN A 176 19.58 -12.16 10.69
N ASN A 177 18.26 -12.13 10.92
CA ASN A 177 17.67 -11.59 12.15
C ASN A 177 16.53 -12.48 12.66
N LYS A 178 16.82 -13.79 12.74
CA LYS A 178 15.84 -14.86 13.01
C LYS A 178 15.08 -14.69 14.33
N ASP A 179 15.61 -13.91 15.26
CA ASP A 179 15.01 -13.74 16.58
C ASP A 179 14.08 -12.54 16.69
N GLN A 180 14.27 -11.52 15.86
CA GLN A 180 13.49 -10.29 15.91
C GLN A 180 12.49 -10.16 14.76
N ASP A 181 12.77 -10.80 13.62
CA ASP A 181 11.93 -10.73 12.42
C ASP A 181 11.50 -12.13 12.00
N LYS A 182 10.37 -12.57 12.55
CA LYS A 182 9.74 -13.87 12.32
C LYS A 182 8.25 -13.82 12.68
N GLY A 183 7.45 -14.70 12.10
CA GLY A 183 6.04 -14.82 12.45
C GLY A 183 5.19 -15.37 11.31
N GLY A 184 3.89 -15.14 11.40
CA GLY A 184 2.93 -15.45 10.34
C GLY A 184 2.69 -14.25 9.42
N VAL A 185 1.56 -14.27 8.71
CA VAL A 185 1.19 -13.22 7.76
C VAL A 185 1.10 -11.85 8.43
N ILE A 186 0.61 -11.77 9.67
CA ILE A 186 0.48 -10.51 10.41
C ILE A 186 1.84 -9.88 10.66
N GLN A 187 2.80 -10.64 11.20
CA GLN A 187 4.14 -10.12 11.48
C GLN A 187 4.85 -9.72 10.20
N PHE A 188 4.68 -10.49 9.13
CA PHE A 188 5.23 -10.15 7.82
C PHE A 188 4.63 -8.84 7.29
N THR A 189 3.31 -8.66 7.39
CA THR A 189 2.65 -7.40 7.01
C THR A 189 3.18 -6.23 7.82
N GLN A 190 3.31 -6.37 9.14
CA GLN A 190 3.85 -5.31 9.98
C GLN A 190 5.28 -4.95 9.60
N ALA A 191 6.16 -5.93 9.45
CA ALA A 191 7.58 -5.71 9.21
C ALA A 191 7.89 -5.27 7.76
N HIS A 192 7.34 -5.98 6.77
CA HIS A 192 7.80 -5.90 5.37
C HIS A 192 6.83 -5.20 4.43
N VAL A 193 5.54 -5.09 4.79
CA VAL A 193 4.53 -4.41 3.95
C VAL A 193 4.28 -2.98 4.44
N LEU A 194 4.12 -2.83 5.76
CA LEU A 194 3.80 -1.56 6.40
C LEU A 194 5.03 -0.85 6.98
N ASN A 195 6.23 -1.43 6.84
CA ASN A 195 7.50 -0.88 7.36
C ASN A 195 7.43 -0.57 8.86
N HIS A 196 7.25 -1.62 9.67
CA HIS A 196 7.04 -1.60 11.13
C HIS A 196 5.68 -0.99 11.57
N GLY A 197 4.62 -1.30 10.82
CA GLY A 197 3.26 -0.87 11.12
C GLY A 197 2.65 -1.51 12.37
N SER A 198 1.62 -0.87 12.92
CA SER A 198 0.86 -1.36 14.07
C SER A 198 -0.01 -2.58 13.73
N LEU A 199 -0.39 -3.36 14.74
CA LEU A 199 -1.31 -4.49 14.57
C LEU A 199 -2.67 -4.05 13.99
N GLY A 200 -3.13 -2.85 14.33
CA GLY A 200 -4.39 -2.30 13.82
C GLY A 200 -4.34 -1.99 12.31
N GLU A 201 -3.20 -1.52 11.82
CA GLU A 201 -2.98 -1.28 10.39
C GLU A 201 -2.85 -2.61 9.63
N ALA A 202 -2.12 -3.57 10.18
CA ALA A 202 -2.02 -4.91 9.60
C ALA A 202 -3.40 -5.59 9.49
N ARG A 203 -4.25 -5.49 10.52
CA ARG A 203 -5.63 -6.03 10.49
C ARG A 203 -6.51 -5.36 9.44
N LYS A 204 -6.32 -4.07 9.15
CA LYS A 204 -7.07 -3.39 8.08
C LYS A 204 -6.61 -3.88 6.72
N TYR A 205 -5.29 -3.87 6.50
CA TYR A 205 -4.67 -4.32 5.27
C TYR A 205 -5.07 -5.76 4.92
N LEU A 206 -4.98 -6.68 5.89
CA LEU A 206 -5.27 -8.10 5.68
C LEU A 206 -6.77 -8.37 5.43
N ARG A 207 -7.69 -7.56 5.95
CA ARG A 207 -9.12 -7.65 5.58
C ARG A 207 -9.35 -7.31 4.12
N ASP A 208 -8.76 -6.21 3.67
CA ASP A 208 -8.91 -5.76 2.29
C ASP A 208 -8.24 -6.75 1.32
N PHE A 209 -7.12 -7.34 1.74
CA PHE A 209 -6.41 -8.38 0.99
C PHE A 209 -7.23 -9.68 0.88
N SER A 210 -7.73 -10.22 2.00
CA SER A 210 -8.51 -11.46 2.07
C SER A 210 -9.91 -11.35 1.44
N GLY A 211 -10.37 -10.14 1.10
CA GLY A 211 -11.67 -9.92 0.47
C GLY A 211 -12.86 -10.13 1.41
N ASP A 212 -12.60 -10.24 2.71
CA ASP A 212 -13.60 -10.57 3.73
C ASP A 212 -14.50 -9.34 3.98
N LYS A 213 -15.57 -9.22 3.17
CA LYS A 213 -16.70 -8.35 3.49
C LYS A 213 -17.42 -8.99 4.68
N ARG A 214 -17.31 -8.34 5.84
CA ARG A 214 -18.08 -8.58 7.09
C ARG A 214 -19.47 -9.20 6.83
N PRO A 215 -20.00 -10.03 7.76
CA PRO A 215 -21.31 -10.69 7.65
C PRO A 215 -22.42 -9.79 7.08
N ALA A 216 -23.23 -10.38 6.20
CA ALA A 216 -24.19 -9.74 5.28
C ALA A 216 -25.36 -8.97 5.94
N ASP A 217 -25.48 -9.06 7.26
CA ASP A 217 -26.46 -8.40 8.11
C ASP A 217 -26.01 -7.02 8.62
N TRP A 218 -24.78 -6.60 8.31
CA TRP A 218 -24.26 -5.27 8.68
C TRP A 218 -24.20 -4.30 7.49
N LYS A 219 -25.31 -3.60 7.22
CA LYS A 219 -25.31 -2.45 6.29
C LYS A 219 -24.67 -1.23 6.96
N VAL A 220 -23.37 -1.02 6.74
CA VAL A 220 -22.78 0.31 6.96
C VAL A 220 -23.29 1.24 5.87
N GLN A 221 -24.32 2.01 6.17
CA GLN A 221 -24.48 3.30 5.52
C GLN A 221 -23.26 4.14 5.87
N ALA A 222 -22.49 4.53 4.85
CA ALA A 222 -21.49 5.57 4.97
C ALA A 222 -22.18 6.88 5.40
N PRO A 223 -21.49 7.70 6.19
CA PRO A 223 -21.56 9.13 5.94
C PRO A 223 -20.18 9.68 5.61
N ALA A 224 -20.14 10.38 4.48
CA ALA A 224 -19.23 11.46 4.24
C ALA A 224 -19.33 12.48 5.38
N GLN A 225 -18.25 12.63 6.16
CA GLN A 225 -17.91 13.90 6.78
C GLN A 225 -16.42 13.91 7.10
N GLN A 226 -15.76 14.90 6.50
CA GLN A 226 -14.37 15.27 6.70
C GLN A 226 -13.94 15.10 8.16
N ARG A 227 -13.13 14.07 8.42
CA ARG A 227 -12.18 14.09 9.52
C ARG A 227 -10.84 14.32 8.85
N GLY A 228 -10.20 15.43 9.23
CA GLY A 228 -8.91 15.84 8.71
C GLY A 228 -8.01 14.63 8.62
N ALA A 229 -7.49 14.40 7.42
CA ALA A 229 -6.38 13.50 7.25
C ALA A 229 -5.35 13.93 8.29
N ASP A 230 -5.01 13.05 9.22
CA ASP A 230 -3.63 13.03 9.67
C ASP A 230 -2.84 12.91 8.36
N VAL A 231 -2.30 14.05 7.95
CA VAL A 231 -1.42 14.16 6.80
C VAL A 231 -0.34 13.14 7.11
N VAL A 232 -0.35 12.02 6.38
CA VAL A 232 0.87 11.23 6.21
C VAL A 232 1.89 12.27 5.79
N GLN A 233 2.78 12.66 6.71
CA GLN A 233 3.80 13.65 6.42
C GLN A 233 4.64 13.01 5.32
N LEU A 234 4.36 13.43 4.08
CA LEU A 234 5.18 13.00 2.96
C LEU A 234 6.59 13.46 3.26
N PRO A 235 7.60 12.60 3.05
CA PRO A 235 8.98 13.02 3.23
C PRO A 235 9.23 14.28 2.39
N GLN A 236 10.08 15.17 2.88
CA GLN A 236 10.53 16.30 2.05
C GLN A 236 11.34 15.74 0.89
N ILE A 237 10.70 15.59 -0.27
CA ILE A 237 11.35 15.14 -1.50
C ILE A 237 11.92 16.38 -2.19
N GLU A 238 13.24 16.44 -2.31
CA GLU A 238 13.92 17.49 -3.07
C GLU A 238 13.57 17.38 -4.56
N ASP A 239 13.29 18.52 -5.21
CA ASP A 239 13.15 18.57 -6.66
C ASP A 239 14.53 18.59 -7.34
N ARG A 240 14.87 17.47 -7.98
CA ARG A 240 16.14 17.23 -8.69
C ARG A 240 16.03 17.55 -10.18
N LYS A 241 15.07 18.37 -10.60
CA LYS A 241 14.87 18.74 -12.01
C LYS A 241 16.13 19.32 -12.67
N ASP A 242 16.89 20.14 -11.96
CA ASP A 242 18.12 20.73 -12.48
C ASP A 242 19.27 19.70 -12.59
N GLU A 243 19.40 18.79 -11.62
CA GLU A 243 20.34 17.65 -11.71
C GLU A 243 20.01 16.77 -12.92
N TRP A 244 18.72 16.45 -13.11
CA TRP A 244 18.25 15.66 -14.24
C TRP A 244 18.55 16.34 -15.59
N LYS A 245 18.31 17.66 -15.68
CA LYS A 245 18.63 18.45 -16.89
C LYS A 245 20.13 18.49 -17.18
N ALA A 246 20.97 18.43 -16.15
CA ALA A 246 22.42 18.41 -16.30
C ALA A 246 22.95 17.05 -16.80
N LEU A 247 22.18 15.97 -16.71
CA LEU A 247 22.58 14.68 -17.26
C LEU A 247 22.70 14.74 -18.79
N PRO A 248 23.76 14.15 -19.37
CA PRO A 248 23.93 14.10 -20.81
C PRO A 248 22.80 13.30 -21.48
N ALA A 249 22.54 13.60 -22.76
CA ALA A 249 21.70 12.77 -23.61
C ALA A 249 22.25 11.33 -23.70
N LEU A 250 21.48 10.44 -24.31
CA LEU A 250 21.88 9.04 -24.50
C LEU A 250 23.24 8.94 -25.23
N SER A 251 24.23 8.37 -24.55
CA SER A 251 25.57 8.14 -25.10
C SER A 251 25.56 6.92 -26.04
N PRO A 252 26.55 6.76 -26.93
CA PRO A 252 26.63 5.59 -27.80
C PRO A 252 26.60 4.25 -27.04
N LYS A 253 27.20 4.19 -25.84
CA LYS A 253 27.17 3.00 -24.97
C LYS A 253 25.77 2.72 -24.43
N SER A 254 25.06 3.76 -23.99
CA SER A 254 23.68 3.67 -23.48
C SER A 254 22.71 3.27 -24.60
N ILE A 255 22.88 3.84 -25.80
CA ILE A 255 22.11 3.47 -27.00
C ILE A 255 22.38 2.01 -27.37
N HIS A 256 23.65 1.60 -27.40
CA HIS A 256 24.00 0.21 -27.70
C HIS A 256 23.34 -0.76 -26.71
N TYR A 257 23.32 -0.43 -25.42
CA TYR A 257 22.61 -1.24 -24.43
C TYR A 257 21.11 -1.36 -24.74
N LEU A 258 20.41 -0.24 -24.95
CA LEU A 258 18.97 -0.25 -25.23
C LEU A 258 18.64 -0.93 -26.57
N ALA A 259 19.40 -0.66 -27.61
CA ALA A 259 19.13 -1.21 -28.93
C ALA A 259 19.63 -2.64 -29.07
N ALA A 260 20.94 -2.86 -28.97
CA ALA A 260 21.54 -4.14 -29.29
C ALA A 260 21.31 -5.21 -28.22
N GLN A 261 21.13 -4.83 -26.94
CA GLN A 261 20.97 -5.79 -25.86
C GLN A 261 19.53 -5.89 -25.35
N ARG A 262 18.75 -4.82 -25.44
CA ARG A 262 17.34 -4.78 -25.02
C ARG A 262 16.35 -4.83 -26.17
N GLY A 263 16.81 -4.77 -27.43
CA GLY A 263 15.95 -4.92 -28.61
C GLY A 263 15.06 -3.71 -28.91
N LEU A 264 15.34 -2.55 -28.31
CA LEU A 264 14.58 -1.33 -28.56
C LEU A 264 15.03 -0.70 -29.89
N GLU A 265 14.08 -0.51 -30.79
CA GLU A 265 14.27 0.10 -32.10
C GLU A 265 14.73 1.56 -31.98
N PRO A 266 15.60 2.05 -32.87
CA PRO A 266 16.00 3.45 -32.91
C PRO A 266 14.81 4.42 -32.95
N GLU A 267 13.72 4.03 -33.62
CA GLU A 267 12.46 4.78 -33.70
C GLU A 267 11.79 4.92 -32.33
N THR A 268 11.81 3.87 -31.50
CA THR A 268 11.32 3.92 -30.11
C THR A 268 12.19 4.85 -29.27
N LEU A 269 13.51 4.78 -29.43
CA LEU A 269 14.43 5.67 -28.72
C LEU A 269 14.28 7.13 -29.17
N ALA A 270 13.98 7.38 -30.44
CA ALA A 270 13.69 8.72 -30.95
C ALA A 270 12.34 9.24 -30.42
N ALA A 271 11.34 8.37 -30.32
CA ALA A 271 10.00 8.69 -29.84
C ALA A 271 9.98 9.08 -28.35
N TYR A 272 10.74 8.38 -27.50
CA TYR A 272 10.69 8.56 -26.04
C TYR A 272 12.00 9.07 -25.42
N GLY A 273 13.03 9.32 -26.23
CA GLY A 273 14.39 9.64 -25.77
C GLY A 273 14.51 10.91 -24.93
N LYS A 274 13.53 11.82 -24.97
CA LYS A 274 13.50 13.00 -24.09
C LYS A 274 13.31 12.62 -22.60
N SER A 275 12.66 11.50 -22.33
CA SER A 275 12.47 10.95 -20.98
C SER A 275 13.66 10.13 -20.49
N ILE A 276 14.74 10.02 -21.27
CA ILE A 276 15.86 9.12 -21.00
C ILE A 276 17.20 9.87 -21.10
N ARG A 277 18.10 9.64 -20.15
CA ARG A 277 19.42 10.28 -20.10
C ARG A 277 20.54 9.25 -19.89
N THR A 278 21.78 9.71 -19.95
CA THR A 278 22.94 8.92 -19.52
C THR A 278 23.40 9.37 -18.15
N ASP A 279 23.53 8.43 -17.22
CA ASP A 279 24.20 8.62 -15.94
C ASP A 279 25.62 8.04 -16.05
N ILE A 280 26.63 8.90 -15.91
CA ILE A 280 28.03 8.52 -16.06
C ILE A 280 28.64 8.31 -14.68
N HIS A 281 29.01 7.07 -14.37
CA HIS A 281 29.70 6.73 -13.14
C HIS A 281 31.19 6.50 -13.38
N GLN A 282 32.03 7.26 -12.65
CA GLN A 282 33.48 7.12 -12.67
C GLN A 282 33.92 6.02 -11.70
N THR A 283 34.49 4.93 -12.21
CA THR A 283 35.06 3.88 -11.34
C THR A 283 36.40 4.33 -10.76
N LYS A 284 36.62 4.05 -9.48
CA LYS A 284 37.91 4.36 -8.83
C LYS A 284 39.02 3.48 -9.42
N PRO A 285 40.25 4.00 -9.58
CA PRO A 285 41.41 3.19 -9.95
C PRO A 285 41.60 2.05 -8.94
N HIS A 286 41.84 0.82 -9.41
CA HIS A 286 42.15 -0.32 -8.56
C HIS A 286 43.35 -1.10 -9.12
N ALA A 287 44.32 -1.41 -8.26
CA ALA A 287 45.50 -2.22 -8.58
C ALA A 287 46.24 -1.80 -9.87
N GLY A 288 46.50 -0.49 -10.06
CA GLY A 288 47.27 0.02 -11.19
C GLY A 288 46.53 0.13 -12.52
N ARG A 289 45.23 -0.23 -12.56
CA ARG A 289 44.36 0.07 -13.72
C ARG A 289 43.74 1.46 -13.56
N LYS A 290 43.79 2.28 -14.63
CA LYS A 290 43.06 3.56 -14.68
C LYS A 290 41.58 3.29 -14.46
N GLY A 291 40.92 4.19 -13.72
CA GLY A 291 39.46 4.21 -13.62
C GLY A 291 38.82 4.28 -15.01
N SER A 292 37.62 3.75 -15.14
CA SER A 292 36.84 3.72 -16.38
C SER A 292 35.46 4.32 -16.17
N GLU A 293 34.88 4.85 -17.26
CA GLU A 293 33.54 5.41 -17.27
C GLU A 293 32.49 4.34 -17.59
N LEU A 294 31.54 4.20 -16.67
CA LEU A 294 30.34 3.41 -16.87
C LEU A 294 29.21 4.34 -17.31
N HIS A 295 28.50 3.96 -18.36
CA HIS A 295 27.42 4.76 -18.93
C HIS A 295 26.12 4.00 -18.72
N ASN A 296 25.37 4.43 -17.73
CA ASN A 296 24.07 3.87 -17.41
C ASN A 296 22.99 4.61 -18.19
N VAL A 297 21.92 3.91 -18.51
CA VAL A 297 20.66 4.56 -18.88
C VAL A 297 19.98 5.04 -17.61
N ALA A 298 19.53 6.28 -17.62
CA ALA A 298 18.79 6.90 -16.53
C ALA A 298 17.36 7.19 -16.96
N PHE A 299 16.38 6.85 -16.10
CA PHE A 299 14.96 7.11 -16.29
C PHE A 299 14.45 7.97 -15.14
N ALA A 300 13.95 9.18 -15.41
CA ALA A 300 13.48 10.07 -14.36
C ALA A 300 12.25 9.54 -13.65
N HIS A 301 12.25 9.57 -12.32
CA HIS A 301 11.08 9.29 -11.51
C HIS A 301 10.48 10.59 -10.99
N VAL A 302 9.18 10.71 -11.19
CA VAL A 302 8.33 11.77 -10.66
C VAL A 302 7.71 11.28 -9.35
N ALA A 303 7.76 12.12 -8.32
CA ALA A 303 7.02 11.88 -7.07
C ALA A 303 6.24 13.13 -6.66
N ILE A 304 5.29 12.94 -5.75
CA ILE A 304 4.51 14.04 -5.18
C ILE A 304 5.15 14.50 -3.86
N ASP A 305 5.54 15.76 -3.79
CA ASP A 305 6.12 16.39 -2.60
C ASP A 305 5.06 16.70 -1.52
N LYS A 306 5.50 17.27 -0.40
CA LYS A 306 4.64 17.65 0.73
C LYS A 306 3.55 18.68 0.37
N ASP A 307 3.76 19.48 -0.66
CA ASP A 307 2.84 20.51 -1.12
C ASP A 307 1.91 19.97 -2.23
N ASN A 308 1.89 18.64 -2.39
CA ASN A 308 1.22 17.91 -3.47
C ASN A 308 1.71 18.32 -4.88
N LYS A 309 2.95 18.78 -4.99
CA LYS A 309 3.53 19.15 -6.28
C LYS A 309 4.34 17.99 -6.87
N PRO A 310 4.24 17.78 -8.19
CA PRO A 310 5.07 16.84 -8.93
C PRO A 310 6.50 17.34 -9.01
N VAL A 311 7.46 16.55 -8.53
CA VAL A 311 8.88 16.88 -8.57
C VAL A 311 9.67 15.74 -9.20
N ILE A 312 10.80 16.06 -9.84
CA ILE A 312 11.74 15.02 -10.25
C ILE A 312 12.47 14.55 -9.00
N ALA A 313 12.06 13.40 -8.47
CA ALA A 313 12.52 12.91 -7.18
C ALA A 313 13.89 12.21 -7.28
N GLY A 314 14.20 11.68 -8.46
CA GLY A 314 15.39 10.87 -8.71
C GLY A 314 15.33 10.17 -10.07
N TRP A 315 16.19 9.19 -10.29
CA TRP A 315 16.16 8.35 -11.50
C TRP A 315 16.61 6.91 -11.26
N GLU A 316 15.94 5.99 -11.96
CA GLU A 316 16.36 4.60 -12.08
C GLU A 316 17.54 4.49 -13.03
N LYS A 317 18.55 3.70 -12.66
CA LYS A 317 19.74 3.41 -13.48
C LYS A 317 19.71 1.97 -13.97
N LYS A 318 19.97 1.76 -15.26
CA LYS A 318 20.12 0.43 -15.88
C LYS A 318 21.33 0.37 -16.80
N GLY A 319 21.99 -0.78 -16.84
CA GLY A 319 23.12 -1.01 -17.73
C GLY A 319 23.39 -2.48 -18.06
N PRO A 320 24.42 -2.75 -18.88
CA PRO A 320 24.75 -4.10 -19.37
C PRO A 320 25.30 -5.05 -18.30
N GLY A 321 25.66 -4.54 -17.12
CA GLY A 321 26.19 -5.32 -16.01
C GLY A 321 25.15 -5.67 -14.93
N LYS A 322 25.47 -6.64 -14.08
CA LYS A 322 24.68 -6.96 -12.86
C LYS A 322 25.14 -6.18 -11.62
N GLU A 323 26.20 -5.38 -11.75
CA GLU A 323 26.74 -4.61 -10.64
C GLU A 323 25.81 -3.46 -10.24
N LYS A 324 25.82 -3.10 -8.95
CA LYS A 324 25.04 -1.97 -8.41
C LYS A 324 25.41 -0.62 -9.05
N THR A 325 26.60 -0.53 -9.63
CA THR A 325 27.08 0.63 -10.39
C THR A 325 26.35 0.79 -11.72
N PHE A 326 25.82 -0.30 -12.30
CA PHE A 326 25.03 -0.31 -13.53
C PHE A 326 23.52 -0.29 -13.29
N ASN A 327 23.07 -1.00 -12.26
CA ASN A 327 21.65 -1.06 -11.89
C ASN A 327 21.45 -0.49 -10.49
N GLY A 328 20.58 0.50 -10.37
CA GLY A 328 20.32 1.11 -9.07
C GLY A 328 19.42 2.32 -9.18
N PHE A 329 19.52 3.21 -8.20
CA PHE A 329 18.69 4.39 -8.10
C PHE A 329 19.52 5.58 -7.61
N HIS A 330 19.21 6.78 -8.08
CA HIS A 330 19.73 8.04 -7.54
C HIS A 330 18.56 8.88 -7.02
N GLY A 331 18.69 9.47 -5.84
CA GLY A 331 17.60 10.21 -5.20
C GLY A 331 16.47 9.31 -4.69
N ASN A 332 15.23 9.82 -4.76
CA ASN A 332 14.04 9.18 -4.23
C ASN A 332 13.22 8.48 -5.32
N ARG A 333 12.66 7.31 -4.98
CA ARG A 333 11.79 6.55 -5.88
C ARG A 333 10.44 7.26 -6.06
N GLY A 334 9.94 7.19 -7.29
CA GLY A 334 8.61 7.62 -7.70
C GLY A 334 8.12 6.75 -8.85
N VAL A 335 7.44 7.32 -9.83
CA VAL A 335 7.07 6.64 -11.09
C VAL A 335 7.79 7.27 -12.28
N ALA A 336 8.26 6.48 -13.24
CA ALA A 336 8.82 7.01 -14.48
C ALA A 336 7.74 7.14 -15.54
N VAL A 337 7.70 8.27 -16.24
CA VAL A 337 6.66 8.60 -17.23
C VAL A 337 7.29 8.81 -18.60
N PHE A 338 6.82 8.06 -19.59
CA PHE A 338 7.29 8.07 -20.96
C PHE A 338 6.22 8.68 -21.87
N LYS A 339 6.49 9.90 -22.32
CA LYS A 339 5.63 10.64 -23.25
C LYS A 339 6.20 10.57 -24.65
N HIS A 340 5.36 10.34 -25.65
CA HIS A 340 5.78 10.39 -27.05
C HIS A 340 6.26 11.82 -27.41
N LYS A 341 7.29 11.95 -28.24
CA LYS A 341 7.89 13.25 -28.65
C LYS A 341 6.87 14.26 -29.19
N ASP A 342 5.76 13.78 -29.77
CA ASP A 342 4.73 14.61 -30.39
C ASP A 342 3.77 15.23 -29.36
N PHE A 343 3.75 14.76 -28.10
CA PHE A 343 3.16 15.50 -26.99
C PHE A 343 3.92 16.80 -26.70
N ASP A 344 5.20 16.86 -27.09
CA ASP A 344 6.18 17.81 -26.59
C ASP A 344 6.57 18.88 -27.65
N ASN A 345 5.63 19.25 -28.52
CA ASN A 345 5.89 20.22 -29.58
C ASN A 345 5.62 21.69 -29.21
N ALA A 346 5.13 22.01 -27.99
CA ALA A 346 5.00 23.40 -27.54
C ALA A 346 4.81 23.63 -26.02
N ASP A 347 5.01 22.65 -25.13
CA ASP A 347 4.36 22.70 -23.82
C ASP A 347 5.24 22.99 -22.60
N GLU A 348 4.86 24.01 -21.82
CA GLU A 348 5.51 24.41 -20.54
C GLU A 348 5.01 23.58 -19.33
N ARG A 349 4.08 22.64 -19.55
CA ARG A 349 3.44 21.82 -18.51
C ARG A 349 4.42 20.91 -17.73
N GLY A 350 4.07 20.63 -16.47
CA GLY A 350 4.87 19.85 -15.53
C GLY A 350 5.08 18.38 -15.93
N PRO A 351 6.01 17.65 -15.28
CA PRO A 351 6.33 16.26 -15.65
C PRO A 351 5.17 15.27 -15.45
N ASP A 352 4.19 15.64 -14.61
CA ASP A 352 2.95 14.90 -14.31
C ASP A 352 1.73 15.39 -15.12
N ASP A 353 1.86 16.49 -15.86
CA ASP A 353 0.78 17.06 -16.67
C ASP A 353 0.99 16.61 -18.10
N ILE A 354 0.16 15.66 -18.47
CA ILE A 354 0.22 14.91 -19.72
C ILE A 354 -0.85 15.42 -20.71
N GLY A 355 -1.78 16.26 -20.25
CA GLY A 355 -2.88 16.75 -21.08
C GLY A 355 -3.89 15.68 -21.42
N PHE A 356 -4.13 15.47 -22.71
CA PHE A 356 -5.07 14.45 -23.17
C PHE A 356 -4.37 13.08 -23.18
N CYS A 357 -4.71 12.23 -22.22
CA CYS A 357 -4.22 10.86 -22.14
C CYS A 357 -5.31 9.91 -22.61
N GLN A 358 -5.14 9.26 -23.77
CA GLN A 358 -6.12 8.28 -24.24
C GLN A 358 -6.00 6.99 -23.43
N LYS A 359 -4.78 6.44 -23.36
CA LYS A 359 -4.47 5.25 -22.56
C LYS A 359 -3.25 5.51 -21.69
N MET A 360 -3.34 5.05 -20.44
CA MET A 360 -2.20 4.98 -19.54
C MET A 360 -1.83 3.51 -19.31
N ILE A 361 -0.63 3.13 -19.74
CA ILE A 361 -0.13 1.75 -19.67
C ILE A 361 0.87 1.67 -18.53
N LEU A 362 0.56 0.88 -17.50
CA LEU A 362 1.40 0.68 -16.32
C LEU A 362 2.23 -0.58 -16.48
N CYS A 363 3.55 -0.44 -16.40
CA CYS A 363 4.52 -1.53 -16.47
C CYS A 363 5.37 -1.58 -15.19
N GLU A 364 5.96 -2.73 -14.91
CA GLU A 364 6.78 -2.93 -13.71
C GLU A 364 8.11 -2.17 -13.80
N SER A 365 8.76 -2.18 -14.97
CA SER A 365 10.06 -1.55 -15.19
C SER A 365 10.08 -0.56 -16.36
N SER A 366 11.05 0.35 -16.34
CA SER A 366 11.23 1.36 -17.38
C SER A 366 11.56 0.77 -18.76
N ILE A 367 12.27 -0.35 -18.78
CA ILE A 367 12.59 -1.04 -20.04
C ILE A 367 11.35 -1.77 -20.58
N ASP A 368 10.50 -2.32 -19.70
CA ASP A 368 9.24 -2.95 -20.12
C ASP A 368 8.23 -1.92 -20.62
N ALA A 369 8.17 -0.74 -20.01
CA ALA A 369 7.36 0.38 -20.51
C ALA A 369 7.74 0.76 -21.96
N LEU A 370 9.04 0.90 -22.24
CA LEU A 370 9.52 1.18 -23.60
C LEU A 370 9.31 0.00 -24.56
N SER A 371 9.46 -1.23 -24.07
CA SER A 371 9.24 -2.44 -24.86
C SER A 371 7.77 -2.58 -25.26
N LYS A 372 6.86 -2.32 -24.33
CA LYS A 372 5.42 -2.31 -24.57
C LYS A 372 5.04 -1.20 -25.54
N ALA A 373 5.60 0.01 -25.38
CA ALA A 373 5.40 1.11 -26.31
C ALA A 373 5.81 0.76 -27.75
N GLN A 374 6.92 0.03 -27.93
CA GLN A 374 7.33 -0.46 -29.24
C GLN A 374 6.33 -1.46 -29.83
N MET A 375 5.84 -2.42 -29.04
CA MET A 375 4.86 -3.41 -29.49
C MET A 375 3.51 -2.80 -29.84
N ASP A 376 3.12 -1.77 -29.09
CA ASP A 376 1.89 -1.00 -29.31
C ASP A 376 2.04 0.00 -30.47
N GLY A 377 3.14 -0.03 -31.23
CA GLY A 377 3.32 0.83 -32.39
C GLY A 377 3.62 2.30 -32.07
N ARG A 378 3.96 2.63 -30.82
CA ARG A 378 4.38 3.97 -30.35
C ARG A 378 3.33 5.06 -30.57
N HIS A 379 2.07 4.75 -30.25
CA HIS A 379 0.97 5.68 -30.47
C HIS A 379 1.16 7.00 -29.71
N PRO A 380 1.09 8.17 -30.39
CA PRO A 380 1.29 9.47 -29.75
C PRO A 380 0.24 9.90 -28.73
N GLY A 381 -0.84 9.15 -28.51
CA GLY A 381 -1.86 9.43 -27.48
C GLY A 381 -1.73 8.57 -26.22
N ASP A 382 -0.80 7.61 -26.25
CA ASP A 382 -0.60 6.62 -25.19
C ASP A 382 0.58 7.01 -24.31
N ILE A 383 0.42 6.80 -23.01
CA ILE A 383 1.43 7.11 -22.00
C ILE A 383 1.84 5.85 -21.30
N TYR A 384 3.15 5.62 -21.25
CA TYR A 384 3.72 4.46 -20.59
C TYR A 384 4.32 4.91 -19.26
N VAL A 385 3.98 4.20 -18.20
CA VAL A 385 4.40 4.51 -16.84
C VAL A 385 5.09 3.28 -16.27
N SER A 386 6.29 3.47 -15.75
CA SER A 386 7.00 2.46 -14.98
C SER A 386 6.85 2.74 -13.49
N ILE A 387 6.49 1.70 -12.74
CA ILE A 387 6.35 1.78 -11.29
C ILE A 387 7.70 1.54 -10.58
N GLY A 388 8.72 1.06 -11.30
CA GLY A 388 10.08 0.90 -10.79
C GLY A 388 10.28 -0.31 -9.88
N GLY A 389 9.56 -1.41 -10.17
CA GLY A 389 9.42 -2.60 -9.34
C GLY A 389 8.24 -2.51 -8.37
N THR A 390 8.34 -3.18 -7.22
CA THR A 390 7.31 -3.13 -6.16
C THR A 390 7.08 -1.69 -5.70
N PRO A 391 5.85 -1.14 -5.79
CA PRO A 391 5.60 0.25 -5.43
C PRO A 391 5.76 0.46 -3.93
N SER A 392 6.41 1.56 -3.58
CA SER A 392 6.26 2.15 -2.26
C SER A 392 4.92 2.88 -2.17
N ALA A 393 4.43 3.15 -0.95
CA ALA A 393 3.25 4.00 -0.74
C ALA A 393 3.39 5.40 -1.42
N ALA A 394 4.63 5.88 -1.58
CA ALA A 394 4.91 7.10 -2.33
C ALA A 394 4.70 6.94 -3.85
N ALA A 395 5.04 5.79 -4.43
CA ALA A 395 4.78 5.46 -5.83
C ALA A 395 3.27 5.33 -6.09
N GLU A 396 2.52 4.67 -5.21
CA GLU A 396 1.05 4.57 -5.31
C GLU A 396 0.38 5.95 -5.27
N LYS A 397 0.79 6.82 -4.32
CA LYS A 397 0.27 8.19 -4.25
C LYS A 397 0.61 9.00 -5.49
N SER A 398 1.81 8.82 -6.03
CA SER A 398 2.26 9.52 -7.25
C SER A 398 1.48 9.05 -8.48
N LEU A 399 1.22 7.74 -8.57
CA LEU A 399 0.38 7.17 -9.61
C LEU A 399 -1.08 7.66 -9.51
N SER A 400 -1.66 7.66 -8.30
CA SER A 400 -3.01 8.22 -8.08
C SER A 400 -3.08 9.70 -8.47
N ALA A 401 -2.06 10.51 -8.13
CA ALA A 401 -2.01 11.91 -8.54
C ALA A 401 -1.91 12.05 -10.06
N LEU A 402 -1.09 11.23 -10.72
CA LEU A 402 -0.95 11.20 -12.18
C LEU A 402 -2.28 10.84 -12.87
N ILE A 403 -2.97 9.80 -12.38
CA ILE A 403 -4.24 9.36 -12.95
C ILE A 403 -5.33 10.41 -12.72
N ARG A 404 -5.41 10.99 -11.52
CA ARG A 404 -6.37 12.06 -11.20
C ARG A 404 -6.18 13.30 -12.06
N LYS A 405 -4.93 13.68 -12.29
CA LYS A 405 -4.64 14.89 -13.06
C LYS A 405 -4.94 14.73 -14.55
N ASN A 406 -4.73 13.53 -15.09
CA ASN A 406 -4.77 13.30 -16.54
C ASN A 406 -6.02 12.56 -17.02
N GLU A 407 -6.85 12.05 -16.12
CA GLU A 407 -8.13 11.41 -16.38
C GLU A 407 -8.12 10.49 -17.61
N PRO A 408 -7.25 9.45 -17.63
CA PRO A 408 -7.13 8.59 -18.80
C PRO A 408 -8.44 7.85 -19.06
N GLN A 409 -8.80 7.69 -20.34
CA GLN A 409 -10.02 6.94 -20.71
C GLN A 409 -9.87 5.45 -20.39
N GLU A 410 -8.65 4.93 -20.47
CA GLU A 410 -8.32 3.54 -20.18
C GLU A 410 -6.98 3.43 -19.44
N VAL A 411 -6.93 2.54 -18.46
CA VAL A 411 -5.69 2.12 -17.79
C VAL A 411 -5.40 0.66 -18.13
N VAL A 412 -4.25 0.40 -18.74
CA VAL A 412 -3.78 -0.94 -19.06
C VAL A 412 -2.74 -1.36 -18.01
N LEU A 413 -3.02 -2.42 -17.27
CA LEU A 413 -2.11 -2.99 -16.28
C LEU A 413 -1.26 -4.06 -16.97
N ALA A 414 -0.11 -3.64 -17.48
CA ALA A 414 0.80 -4.40 -18.32
C ALA A 414 2.01 -4.91 -17.51
N PHE A 415 1.78 -5.72 -16.49
CA PHE A 415 2.84 -6.25 -15.61
C PHE A 415 3.43 -7.58 -16.11
N ASP A 416 4.49 -8.04 -15.43
CA ASP A 416 5.16 -9.29 -15.72
C ASP A 416 4.20 -10.48 -15.68
N ASN A 417 4.47 -11.49 -16.50
CA ASN A 417 3.65 -12.69 -16.60
C ASN A 417 4.05 -13.76 -15.57
N ASP A 418 4.24 -13.35 -14.32
CA ASP A 418 4.47 -14.24 -13.18
C ASP A 418 3.43 -14.00 -12.07
N ASP A 419 3.48 -14.82 -11.02
CA ASP A 419 2.52 -14.75 -9.92
C ASP A 419 2.57 -13.38 -9.22
N ALA A 420 3.75 -12.75 -9.13
CA ALA A 420 3.94 -11.44 -8.52
C ALA A 420 3.32 -10.33 -9.38
N GLY A 421 3.62 -10.28 -10.68
CA GLY A 421 3.05 -9.31 -11.61
C GLY A 421 1.53 -9.43 -11.74
N ARG A 422 0.98 -10.65 -11.71
CA ARG A 422 -0.47 -10.90 -11.70
C ARG A 422 -1.14 -10.44 -10.42
N GLY A 423 -0.56 -10.77 -9.26
CA GLY A 423 -1.05 -10.29 -7.96
C GLY A 423 -1.04 -8.77 -7.89
N PHE A 424 0.01 -8.17 -8.46
CA PHE A 424 0.16 -6.72 -8.50
C PHE A 424 -0.86 -6.03 -9.41
N ALA A 425 -1.21 -6.63 -10.56
CA ALA A 425 -2.30 -6.14 -11.41
C ALA A 425 -3.63 -6.06 -10.64
N ILE A 426 -3.98 -7.12 -9.90
CA ILE A 426 -5.22 -7.18 -9.11
C ILE A 426 -5.22 -6.13 -8.01
N HIS A 427 -4.10 -5.96 -7.29
CA HIS A 427 -3.96 -4.91 -6.27
C HIS A 427 -4.19 -3.52 -6.87
N MET A 428 -3.56 -3.24 -8.02
CA MET A 428 -3.70 -1.95 -8.68
C MET A 428 -5.12 -1.69 -9.18
N GLU A 429 -5.79 -2.69 -9.75
CA GLU A 429 -7.20 -2.58 -10.16
C GLU A 429 -8.10 -2.19 -8.98
N ARG A 430 -7.94 -2.88 -7.83
CA ARG A 430 -8.68 -2.57 -6.60
C ARG A 430 -8.37 -1.17 -6.10
N TYR A 431 -7.09 -0.78 -6.13
CA TYR A 431 -6.65 0.55 -5.74
C TYR A 431 -7.33 1.63 -6.60
N LEU A 432 -7.30 1.49 -7.92
CA LEU A 432 -7.96 2.41 -8.85
C LEU A 432 -9.47 2.48 -8.64
N ALA A 433 -10.13 1.34 -8.43
CA ALA A 433 -11.55 1.31 -8.11
C ALA A 433 -11.88 2.08 -6.80
N SER A 434 -11.03 1.94 -5.78
CA SER A 434 -11.18 2.65 -4.51
C SER A 434 -10.99 4.16 -4.64
N GLU A 435 -10.02 4.59 -5.45
CA GLU A 435 -9.74 6.01 -5.71
C GLU A 435 -10.86 6.63 -6.56
N ASN A 436 -11.39 5.90 -7.56
CA ASN A 436 -12.57 6.33 -8.33
C ASN A 436 -13.77 6.61 -7.43
N GLN A 437 -14.05 5.71 -6.47
CA GLN A 437 -15.13 5.89 -5.51
C GLN A 437 -14.89 7.06 -4.56
N LYS A 438 -13.66 7.20 -4.05
CA LYS A 438 -13.28 8.24 -3.08
C LYS A 438 -13.32 9.64 -3.68
N PHE A 439 -12.95 9.78 -4.94
CA PHE A 439 -12.82 11.07 -5.61
C PHE A 439 -13.91 11.34 -6.67
N HIS A 440 -14.90 10.46 -6.80
CA HIS A 440 -15.99 10.57 -7.79
C HIS A 440 -15.49 10.78 -9.22
N MET A 441 -14.39 10.11 -9.57
CA MET A 441 -13.82 10.20 -10.91
C MET A 441 -14.74 9.54 -11.94
N PRO A 442 -14.68 9.94 -13.22
CA PRO A 442 -15.27 9.14 -14.31
C PRO A 442 -14.78 7.69 -14.20
N MET A 443 -15.64 6.72 -14.49
CA MET A 443 -15.27 5.30 -14.45
C MET A 443 -14.09 5.04 -15.39
N ILE A 444 -12.89 4.93 -14.82
CA ILE A 444 -11.68 4.54 -15.55
C ILE A 444 -11.82 3.06 -15.88
N ASN A 445 -11.78 2.71 -17.17
CA ASN A 445 -11.75 1.32 -17.60
C ASN A 445 -10.35 0.76 -17.36
N ALA A 446 -10.22 -0.23 -16.47
CA ALA A 446 -8.97 -0.93 -16.23
C ALA A 446 -9.00 -2.30 -16.92
N ARG A 447 -7.90 -2.70 -17.56
CA ARG A 447 -7.76 -4.07 -18.09
C ARG A 447 -6.35 -4.61 -17.92
N PHE A 448 -6.25 -5.92 -17.80
CA PHE A 448 -4.97 -6.60 -17.68
C PHE A 448 -4.44 -6.98 -19.05
N GLU A 449 -3.16 -6.74 -19.26
CA GLU A 449 -2.40 -7.32 -20.37
C GLU A 449 -1.15 -7.95 -19.79
N PHE A 450 -0.83 -9.16 -20.25
CA PHE A 450 0.38 -9.86 -19.83
C PHE A 450 1.15 -10.28 -21.07
N PRO A 451 2.50 -10.37 -21.00
CA PRO A 451 3.29 -11.06 -22.01
C PRO A 451 2.73 -12.48 -22.26
N PRO A 452 2.95 -13.06 -23.46
CA PRO A 452 2.61 -14.47 -23.68
C PRO A 452 3.36 -15.39 -22.70
N LYS A 453 2.82 -16.60 -22.45
CA LYS A 453 3.36 -17.55 -21.45
C LYS A 453 4.83 -17.93 -21.64
N ASP A 454 5.34 -17.82 -22.86
CA ASP A 454 6.73 -18.16 -23.19
C ASP A 454 7.73 -17.04 -22.83
N PHE A 455 7.24 -15.89 -22.36
CA PHE A 455 8.05 -14.72 -22.03
C PHE A 455 7.74 -14.27 -20.60
N LYS A 456 8.80 -13.94 -19.85
CA LYS A 456 8.67 -13.49 -18.47
C LYS A 456 8.14 -12.06 -18.41
N ASP A 457 8.79 -11.16 -19.15
CA ASP A 457 8.51 -9.73 -19.18
C ASP A 457 8.32 -9.25 -20.64
N TRP A 458 7.92 -7.99 -20.82
CA TRP A 458 7.73 -7.42 -22.17
C TRP A 458 9.07 -7.28 -22.90
N ASN A 459 10.16 -7.02 -22.19
CA ASN A 459 11.46 -6.88 -22.82
C ASN A 459 12.01 -8.20 -23.38
N ASP A 460 11.69 -9.34 -22.77
CA ASP A 460 12.07 -10.68 -23.22
C ASP A 460 11.54 -11.02 -24.61
N MET A 461 10.41 -10.41 -25.00
CA MET A 461 9.87 -10.54 -26.36
C MET A 461 10.70 -9.80 -27.41
N LEU A 462 11.43 -8.76 -27.03
CA LEU A 462 12.24 -7.94 -27.94
C LEU A 462 13.73 -8.29 -27.91
N LYS A 463 14.23 -8.80 -26.77
CA LYS A 463 15.65 -9.15 -26.63
C LYS A 463 16.08 -10.09 -27.76
N PRO A 464 17.21 -9.80 -28.43
CA PRO A 464 17.76 -10.73 -29.41
C PRO A 464 18.02 -12.08 -28.74
N LYS A 465 17.43 -13.16 -29.29
CA LYS A 465 17.72 -14.52 -28.84
C LYS A 465 19.18 -14.82 -29.19
N GLY A 466 20.02 -14.98 -28.16
CA GLY A 466 21.39 -15.44 -28.36
C GLY A 466 21.41 -16.82 -29.04
N PRO A 467 22.54 -17.23 -29.66
CA PRO A 467 22.65 -18.57 -30.21
C PRO A 467 22.38 -19.58 -29.10
N ALA A 468 21.45 -20.52 -29.36
CA ALA A 468 21.08 -21.56 -28.43
C ALA A 468 22.35 -22.28 -27.94
N ARG A 469 22.71 -22.11 -26.67
CA ARG A 469 23.71 -22.97 -26.04
C ARG A 469 23.08 -24.36 -25.98
N ASN A 470 23.46 -25.22 -26.92
CA ASN A 470 23.15 -26.65 -26.92
C ASN A 470 23.42 -27.23 -25.52
N GLN A 471 22.38 -27.44 -24.72
CA GLN A 471 22.43 -28.25 -23.50
C GLN A 471 22.29 -29.74 -23.85
N ASN A 472 23.04 -30.21 -24.84
CA ASN A 472 23.13 -31.62 -25.21
C ASN A 472 24.60 -31.99 -25.35
N HIS A 473 25.31 -32.16 -24.24
CA HIS A 473 26.49 -33.03 -24.12
C HIS A 473 26.79 -33.30 -22.63
N ALA A 474 26.00 -34.18 -22.04
CA ALA A 474 26.37 -34.90 -20.81
C ALA A 474 25.52 -36.19 -20.67
N ARG A 475 25.44 -37.01 -21.72
CA ARG A 475 24.90 -38.38 -21.64
C ARG A 475 25.65 -39.45 -22.44
N GLU A 476 26.80 -39.13 -23.03
CA GLU A 476 27.66 -40.11 -23.70
C GLU A 476 29.13 -39.94 -23.25
N ALA A 477 29.41 -40.31 -22.00
CA ALA A 477 30.79 -40.57 -21.52
C ALA A 477 30.81 -41.35 -20.19
N GLY A 478 29.84 -42.23 -19.93
CA GLY A 478 29.67 -42.80 -18.57
C GLY A 478 29.00 -44.16 -18.48
N LEU A 479 29.35 -45.10 -19.37
CA LEU A 479 29.10 -46.55 -19.26
C LEU A 479 30.30 -47.22 -19.96
N GLY A 480 31.12 -48.10 -19.40
CA GLY A 480 31.22 -48.63 -18.05
C GLY A 480 32.55 -49.41 -17.95
N MET A 481 33.14 -49.43 -16.75
CA MET A 481 34.21 -50.35 -16.37
C MET A 481 33.96 -50.79 -14.93
N GLY A 482 33.66 -52.08 -14.76
CA GLY A 482 34.01 -52.89 -13.59
C GLY A 482 33.18 -52.72 -12.32
N GLY A 483 32.47 -53.79 -11.95
CA GLY A 483 31.83 -53.99 -10.65
C GLY A 483 30.75 -55.04 -10.71
#